data_AF-A0A3R9PJA6-F1
#
_entry.id   AF-A0A3R9PJA6-F1
#
_cell.length_a   1.000
_cell.length_b   1.000
_cell.length_c   1.000
_cell.angle_alpha   90.00
_cell.angle_beta   90.00
_cell.angle_gamma   90.00
#
_symmetry.space_group_name_H-M   'P 1'
#
loop_
_entity.id
_entity.type
_entity.pdbx_description
1 polymer ?
#
loop_
_entity_poly.entity_id
_entity_poly.type
_entity_poly.pdbx_seq_one_letter_code
_entity_poly.pdbx_strand_id
1 'polypeptide(L)'
;GVFNELTGKWPFVAVRVPGHPVPIAIMKELDSPITGPSANISGRISPISASDVISELNGLIDLLLDCGDSYFGIESTIVDLTISPARVTREGIIPVDELRKTGLDFIVEERGKKIDLGFKLILYDMDLKRAREEISKVAGNKPVITTEDGAHLYKVPVILGRRDNLHTVAKSIYRVFRILRDLNPEVVLAEPFNEPGIGRAIMGILKAASWRVVNENSRSS
;
A
#
# COMPACT_ATOMS: atom_id res chain seq x y z
N GLY A 1 5.73 3.48 31.38
CA GLY A 1 5.67 2.20 30.64
C GLY A 1 4.74 2.36 29.45
N VAL A 2 4.78 1.46 28.47
CA VAL A 2 3.84 1.47 27.32
C VAL A 2 2.53 0.78 27.76
N PHE A 3 1.38 1.39 27.45
CA PHE A 3 0.06 0.84 27.79
C PHE A 3 -0.29 -0.42 26.96
N ASN A 4 -0.97 -1.40 27.58
CA ASN A 4 -1.34 -2.66 26.92
C ASN A 4 -2.29 -2.44 25.73
N GLU A 5 -3.12 -1.41 25.80
CA GLU A 5 -4.04 -0.98 24.75
C GLU A 5 -3.27 -0.60 23.48
N LEU A 6 -2.07 -0.03 23.62
CA LEU A 6 -1.22 0.36 22.50
C LEU A 6 -0.51 -0.82 21.86
N THR A 7 -0.18 -1.85 22.64
CA THR A 7 0.50 -3.05 22.11
C THR A 7 -0.49 -4.13 21.67
N GLY A 8 -1.80 -3.92 21.82
CA GLY A 8 -2.78 -4.99 21.64
C GLY A 8 -2.53 -6.17 22.59
N LYS A 9 -2.03 -5.89 23.80
CA LYS A 9 -1.61 -6.87 24.82
C LYS A 9 -0.41 -7.74 24.42
N TRP A 10 0.33 -7.36 23.36
CA TRP A 10 1.62 -7.97 23.05
C TRP A 10 2.73 -7.42 23.95
N PRO A 11 3.79 -8.22 24.21
CA PRO A 11 4.95 -7.76 24.98
C PRO A 11 5.86 -6.80 24.20
N PHE A 12 5.57 -6.56 22.92
CA PHE A 12 6.38 -5.76 22.02
C PHE A 12 5.66 -4.51 21.55
N VAL A 13 6.43 -3.48 21.18
CA VAL A 13 5.93 -2.21 20.65
C VAL A 13 6.62 -1.90 19.33
N ALA A 14 5.85 -1.44 18.35
CA ALA A 14 6.39 -0.93 17.09
C ALA A 14 6.64 0.58 17.23
N VAL A 15 7.84 1.03 16.86
CA VAL A 15 8.25 2.44 16.95
C VAL A 15 8.76 2.94 15.60
N ARG A 16 8.56 4.24 15.33
CA ARG A 16 9.13 4.92 14.17
C ARG A 16 9.41 6.39 14.48
N VAL A 17 10.39 6.97 13.81
CA VAL A 17 10.56 8.42 13.74
C VAL A 17 9.99 8.88 12.39
N PRO A 18 8.93 9.71 12.36
CA PRO A 18 8.32 10.14 11.11
C PRO A 18 9.25 11.09 10.36
N GLY A 19 9.45 10.85 9.06
CA GLY A 19 10.20 11.75 8.17
C GLY A 19 9.41 12.99 7.74
N HIS A 20 8.68 13.62 8.65
CA HIS A 20 7.84 14.81 8.38
C HIS A 20 7.96 15.83 9.52
N PRO A 21 8.15 17.13 9.24
CA PRO A 21 8.41 18.13 10.28
C PRO A 21 7.25 18.31 11.27
N VAL A 22 6.01 18.19 10.80
CA VAL A 22 4.83 18.45 11.64
C VAL A 22 4.67 17.45 12.80
N PRO A 23 4.62 16.11 12.60
CA PRO A 23 4.62 15.17 13.71
C PRO A 23 5.81 15.32 14.68
N ILE A 24 6.98 15.69 14.16
CA ILE A 24 8.16 15.96 14.99
C ILE A 24 7.94 17.19 15.87
N ALA A 25 7.41 18.29 15.30
CA ALA A 25 7.10 19.50 16.05
C ALA A 25 6.04 19.23 17.14
N ILE A 26 5.00 18.44 16.82
CA ILE A 26 3.98 18.03 17.80
C ILE A 26 4.62 17.23 18.94
N MET A 27 5.44 16.22 18.65
CA MET A 27 6.12 15.43 19.70
C MET A 27 7.03 16.29 20.58
N LYS A 28 7.70 17.30 20.00
CA LYS A 28 8.55 18.23 20.75
C LYS A 28 7.73 19.15 21.66
N GLU A 29 6.63 19.69 21.16
CA GLU A 29 5.76 20.59 21.92
C GLU A 29 5.05 19.86 23.07
N LEU A 30 4.65 18.61 22.84
CA LEU A 30 4.00 17.77 23.85
C LEU A 30 4.99 17.14 24.85
N ASP A 31 6.29 17.22 24.59
CA ASP A 31 7.34 16.49 25.30
C ASP A 31 7.00 15.00 25.52
N SER A 32 6.42 14.37 24.49
CA SER A 32 5.82 13.04 24.59
C SER A 32 5.72 12.35 23.23
N PRO A 33 5.89 11.01 23.15
CA PRO A 33 5.63 10.28 21.92
C PRO A 33 4.15 10.34 21.54
N ILE A 34 3.87 10.41 20.25
CA ILE A 34 2.52 10.26 19.70
C ILE A 34 2.32 8.85 19.14
N THR A 35 1.10 8.37 19.22
CA THR A 35 0.69 7.06 18.71
C THR A 35 -0.56 7.19 17.85
N GLY A 36 -0.70 6.33 16.86
CA GLY A 36 -1.87 6.29 15.99
C GLY A 36 -1.66 5.37 14.79
N PRO A 37 -2.68 4.59 14.39
CA PRO A 37 -2.67 3.89 13.12
C PRO A 37 -2.83 4.88 11.95
N SER A 38 -2.94 4.37 10.73
CA SER A 38 -3.39 5.18 9.59
C SER A 38 -4.78 5.77 9.85
N ALA A 39 -5.01 7.02 9.43
CA ALA A 39 -6.22 7.80 9.75
C ALA A 39 -7.42 7.42 8.84
N ASN A 40 -7.77 6.14 8.85
CA ASN A 40 -8.91 5.57 8.12
C ASN A 40 -9.68 4.59 8.98
N ILE A 41 -10.90 4.26 8.56
CA ILE A 41 -11.64 3.16 9.16
C ILE A 41 -10.85 1.87 8.92
N SER A 42 -10.70 1.06 9.97
CA SER A 42 -9.92 -0.18 9.93
C SER A 42 -10.31 -1.07 8.75
N GLY A 43 -9.33 -1.36 7.88
CA GLY A 43 -9.51 -2.20 6.69
C GLY A 43 -9.93 -1.45 5.42
N ARG A 44 -10.23 -0.14 5.51
CA ARG A 44 -10.42 0.73 4.33
C ARG A 44 -9.08 1.17 3.74
N ILE A 45 -9.17 1.82 2.58
CA ILE A 45 -8.06 2.42 1.85
C ILE A 45 -7.36 3.45 2.74
N SER A 46 -6.04 3.39 2.85
CA SER A 46 -5.27 4.39 3.61
C SER A 46 -5.46 5.80 3.03
N PRO A 47 -5.48 6.85 3.87
CA PRO A 47 -5.60 8.22 3.41
C PRO A 47 -4.22 8.75 3.00
N ILE A 48 -4.17 9.59 1.96
CA ILE A 48 -2.94 10.31 1.60
C ILE A 48 -3.11 11.83 1.70
N SER A 49 -4.33 12.32 1.87
CA SER A 49 -4.68 13.74 1.97
C SER A 49 -5.65 13.99 3.12
N ALA A 50 -5.78 15.25 3.55
CA ALA A 50 -6.79 15.65 4.53
C ALA A 50 -8.22 15.37 4.04
N SER A 51 -8.49 15.55 2.75
CA SER A 51 -9.79 15.22 2.15
C SER A 51 -10.13 13.73 2.25
N ASP A 52 -9.15 12.84 2.13
CA ASP A 52 -9.36 11.40 2.32
C ASP A 52 -9.77 11.10 3.76
N VAL A 53 -9.13 11.75 4.73
CA VAL A 53 -9.46 11.60 6.15
C VAL A 53 -10.87 12.09 6.42
N ILE A 54 -11.23 13.28 5.93
CA ILE A 54 -12.59 13.85 6.10
C ILE A 54 -13.65 12.92 5.50
N SER A 55 -13.39 12.32 4.33
CA SER A 55 -14.36 11.44 3.67
C SER A 55 -14.78 10.23 4.51
N GLU A 56 -13.96 9.82 5.48
CA GLU A 56 -14.23 8.63 6.32
C GLU A 56 -14.41 8.96 7.81
N LEU A 57 -13.74 10.00 8.32
CA LEU A 57 -13.66 10.30 9.75
C LEU A 57 -14.34 11.62 10.14
N ASN A 58 -15.06 12.28 9.24
CA ASN A 58 -15.79 13.50 9.58
C ASN A 58 -16.77 13.26 10.74
N GLY A 59 -16.67 14.09 11.78
CA GLY A 59 -17.45 13.94 13.01
C GLY A 59 -16.99 12.81 13.95
N LEU A 60 -15.93 12.08 13.61
CA LEU A 60 -15.32 11.03 14.46
C LEU A 60 -13.98 11.46 15.08
N ILE A 61 -13.44 12.60 14.70
CA ILE A 61 -12.16 13.15 15.17
C ILE A 61 -12.35 14.56 15.71
N ASP A 62 -11.63 14.89 16.79
CA ASP A 62 -11.69 16.22 17.41
C ASP A 62 -10.90 17.27 16.60
N LEU A 63 -9.83 16.84 15.93
CA LEU A 63 -8.91 17.70 15.20
C LEU A 63 -8.37 17.01 13.96
N LEU A 64 -8.30 17.76 12.86
CA LEU A 64 -7.57 17.39 11.66
C LEU A 64 -6.53 18.46 11.35
N LEU A 65 -5.28 18.03 11.14
CA LEU A 65 -4.21 18.91 10.71
C LEU A 65 -3.88 18.64 9.25
N ASP A 66 -4.29 19.56 8.37
CA ASP A 66 -3.98 19.48 6.94
C ASP A 66 -2.54 19.95 6.68
N CYS A 67 -1.69 19.02 6.25
CA CYS A 67 -0.29 19.26 5.91
C CYS A 67 -0.01 19.02 4.42
N GLY A 68 -1.06 18.96 3.59
CA GLY A 68 -0.97 18.51 2.21
C GLY A 68 -0.82 16.99 2.08
N ASP A 69 -0.51 16.56 0.86
CA ASP A 69 -0.44 15.16 0.51
C ASP A 69 0.79 14.46 1.12
N SER A 70 0.61 13.20 1.53
CA SER A 70 1.69 12.35 2.01
C SER A 70 2.77 12.22 0.94
N TYR A 71 4.03 12.50 1.32
CA TYR A 71 5.13 12.57 0.35
C TYR A 71 5.40 11.24 -0.38
N PHE A 72 5.19 10.10 0.27
CA PHE A 72 5.53 8.79 -0.28
C PHE A 72 4.33 7.96 -0.77
N GLY A 73 3.11 8.28 -0.31
CA GLY A 73 1.86 7.63 -0.73
C GLY A 73 1.61 6.21 -0.22
N ILE A 74 2.60 5.54 0.38
CA ILE A 74 2.47 4.19 0.96
C ILE A 74 3.04 4.13 2.38
N GLU A 75 2.71 3.05 3.09
CA GLU A 75 3.08 2.85 4.48
C GLU A 75 4.58 2.61 4.70
N SER A 76 4.99 2.72 5.96
CA SER A 76 6.34 2.37 6.40
C SER A 76 6.59 0.86 6.34
N THR A 77 7.83 0.51 6.01
CA THR A 77 8.40 -0.82 6.22
C THR A 77 8.41 -1.14 7.72
N ILE A 78 8.03 -2.36 8.09
CA ILE A 78 8.06 -2.84 9.48
C ILE A 78 9.04 -4.00 9.59
N VAL A 79 9.97 -3.88 10.54
CA VAL A 79 10.97 -4.88 10.87
C VAL A 79 10.80 -5.30 12.32
N ASP A 80 10.61 -6.60 12.54
CA ASP A 80 10.67 -7.24 13.84
C ASP A 80 12.14 -7.57 14.16
N LEU A 81 12.67 -6.86 15.15
CA LEU A 81 14.04 -7.00 15.67
C LEU A 81 14.09 -7.81 16.97
N THR A 82 12.97 -8.42 17.38
CA THR A 82 12.88 -9.21 18.62
C THR A 82 13.36 -10.65 18.44
N ILE A 83 13.69 -11.02 17.21
CA ILE A 83 14.15 -12.34 16.79
C ILE A 83 15.40 -12.24 15.92
N SER A 84 16.10 -13.38 15.75
CA SER A 84 17.26 -13.51 14.88
C SER A 84 17.11 -14.74 13.96
N PRO A 85 17.26 -14.61 12.63
CA PRO A 85 17.48 -13.35 11.90
C PRO A 85 16.27 -12.40 12.03
N ALA A 86 16.50 -11.10 11.84
CA ALA A 86 15.43 -10.10 11.89
C ALA A 86 14.38 -10.40 10.81
N ARG A 87 13.14 -9.95 11.02
CA ARG A 87 12.04 -10.26 10.10
C ARG A 87 11.38 -9.00 9.56
N VAL A 88 11.32 -8.86 8.24
CA VAL A 88 10.48 -7.84 7.60
C VAL A 88 9.05 -8.36 7.60
N THR A 89 8.20 -7.75 8.42
CA THR A 89 6.78 -8.15 8.57
C THR A 89 5.85 -7.37 7.65
N ARG A 90 6.32 -6.24 7.11
CA ARG A 90 5.64 -5.49 6.06
C ARG A 90 6.66 -4.73 5.22
N GLU A 91 6.64 -4.94 3.91
CA GLU A 91 7.37 -4.10 2.98
C GLU A 91 6.66 -2.76 2.76
N GLY A 92 7.42 -1.68 2.71
CA GLY A 92 6.90 -0.33 2.56
C GLY A 92 7.93 0.56 1.87
N ILE A 93 7.92 1.85 2.19
CA ILE A 93 8.76 2.83 1.49
C ILE A 93 10.27 2.60 1.60
N ILE A 94 10.76 1.91 2.63
CA ILE A 94 12.17 1.55 2.77
C ILE A 94 12.35 0.14 2.18
N PRO A 95 13.00 -0.02 1.02
CA PRO A 95 13.26 -1.32 0.42
C PRO A 95 14.05 -2.25 1.33
N VAL A 96 13.75 -3.55 1.28
CA VAL A 96 14.56 -4.58 1.97
C VAL A 96 16.04 -4.52 1.54
N ASP A 97 16.31 -4.17 0.28
CA ASP A 97 17.68 -4.07 -0.22
C ASP A 97 18.43 -2.87 0.39
N GLU A 98 17.73 -1.80 0.78
CA GLU A 98 18.31 -0.72 1.59
C GLU A 98 18.53 -1.17 3.04
N LEU A 99 17.61 -1.94 3.62
CA LEU A 99 17.77 -2.49 4.97
C LEU A 99 19.00 -3.41 5.07
N ARG A 100 19.26 -4.23 4.06
CA ARG A 100 20.43 -5.14 4.02
C ARG A 100 21.76 -4.39 4.08
N LYS A 101 21.82 -3.12 3.68
CA LYS A 101 23.04 -2.29 3.80
C LYS A 101 23.45 -2.02 5.25
N THR A 102 22.56 -2.25 6.21
CA THR A 102 22.88 -2.17 7.65
C THR A 102 23.76 -3.33 8.14
N GLY A 103 23.91 -4.40 7.34
CA GLY A 103 24.65 -5.61 7.72
C GLY A 103 23.84 -6.62 8.53
N LEU A 104 22.54 -6.39 8.72
CA LEU A 104 21.62 -7.33 9.35
C LEU A 104 21.07 -8.35 8.34
N ASP A 105 20.89 -9.59 8.80
CA ASP A 105 20.17 -10.62 8.07
C ASP A 105 18.67 -10.49 8.27
N PHE A 106 17.92 -10.61 7.16
CA PHE A 106 16.46 -10.46 7.15
C PHE A 106 15.75 -11.63 6.47
N ILE A 107 14.73 -12.17 7.13
CA ILE A 107 13.68 -12.99 6.51
C ILE A 107 12.52 -12.07 6.14
N VAL A 108 11.98 -12.22 4.93
CA VAL A 108 10.81 -11.46 4.47
C VAL A 108 9.57 -12.34 4.56
N GLU A 109 8.54 -11.87 5.26
CA GLU A 109 7.22 -12.52 5.30
C GLU A 109 6.17 -11.64 4.60
N GLU A 110 5.40 -12.24 3.71
CA GLU A 110 4.23 -11.56 3.12
C GLU A 110 3.07 -11.56 4.11
N ARG A 111 2.97 -10.50 4.93
CA ARG A 111 1.78 -10.22 5.76
C ARG A 111 1.19 -8.86 5.40
N GLY A 112 0.10 -8.90 4.63
CA GLY A 112 -0.74 -7.75 4.35
C GLY A 112 -2.07 -7.84 5.10
N LYS A 113 -2.54 -6.73 5.68
CA LYS A 113 -3.92 -6.63 6.16
C LYS A 113 -4.82 -6.42 4.94
N LYS A 114 -5.89 -7.22 4.82
CA LYS A 114 -6.84 -7.10 3.70
C LYS A 114 -7.38 -5.67 3.59
N ILE A 115 -7.37 -5.13 2.38
CA ILE A 115 -7.90 -3.81 2.04
C ILE A 115 -9.25 -3.99 1.34
N ASP A 116 -10.30 -3.42 1.90
CA ASP A 116 -11.62 -3.38 1.28
C ASP A 116 -11.73 -2.19 0.32
N LEU A 117 -11.73 -2.51 -0.97
CA LEU A 117 -11.88 -1.55 -2.06
C LEU A 117 -13.34 -1.21 -2.38
N GLY A 118 -14.30 -2.01 -1.93
CA GLY A 118 -15.70 -1.93 -2.37
C GLY A 118 -15.97 -2.54 -3.76
N PHE A 119 -14.95 -2.98 -4.48
CA PHE A 119 -15.05 -3.67 -5.78
C PHE A 119 -14.11 -4.88 -5.85
N LYS A 120 -14.30 -5.77 -6.85
CA LYS A 120 -13.43 -6.94 -7.03
C LYS A 120 -12.19 -6.56 -7.85
N LEU A 121 -11.03 -6.55 -7.20
CA LEU A 121 -9.74 -6.46 -7.89
C LEU A 121 -9.22 -7.86 -8.25
N ILE A 122 -8.86 -8.09 -9.51
CA ILE A 122 -8.18 -9.29 -9.99
C ILE A 122 -6.76 -8.92 -10.42
N LEU A 123 -5.77 -9.37 -9.65
CA LEU A 123 -4.35 -9.13 -9.90
C LEU A 123 -3.76 -10.29 -10.71
N TYR A 124 -3.04 -9.98 -11.78
CA TYR A 124 -2.29 -10.96 -12.57
C TYR A 124 -0.83 -10.99 -12.10
N ASP A 125 -0.55 -11.76 -11.04
CA ASP A 125 0.80 -11.90 -10.47
C ASP A 125 1.62 -12.93 -11.27
N MET A 126 2.23 -12.45 -12.35
CA MET A 126 3.06 -13.24 -13.26
C MET A 126 4.05 -12.33 -14.00
N ASP A 127 4.79 -12.85 -14.98
CA ASP A 127 5.56 -12.01 -15.90
C ASP A 127 4.70 -10.91 -16.55
N LEU A 128 5.21 -9.68 -16.62
CA LEU A 128 4.46 -8.52 -17.08
C LEU A 128 3.94 -8.68 -18.52
N LYS A 129 4.76 -9.23 -19.41
CA LYS A 129 4.36 -9.43 -20.82
C LYS A 129 3.20 -10.42 -20.88
N ARG A 130 3.31 -11.54 -20.15
CA ARG A 130 2.23 -12.53 -20.06
C ARG A 130 0.96 -11.96 -19.43
N ALA A 131 1.08 -11.20 -18.34
CA ALA A 131 -0.05 -10.55 -17.69
C ALA A 131 -0.78 -9.62 -18.68
N ARG A 132 -0.04 -8.80 -19.42
CA ARG A 132 -0.58 -7.93 -20.47
C ARG A 132 -1.34 -8.72 -21.53
N GLU A 133 -0.75 -9.80 -22.05
CA GLU A 133 -1.39 -10.67 -23.03
C GLU A 133 -2.68 -11.33 -22.52
N GLU A 134 -2.70 -11.80 -21.26
CA GLU A 134 -3.89 -12.43 -20.67
C GLU A 134 -4.99 -11.41 -20.35
N ILE A 135 -4.63 -10.26 -19.78
CA ILE A 135 -5.58 -9.18 -19.47
C ILE A 135 -6.21 -8.65 -20.76
N SER A 136 -5.44 -8.39 -21.81
CA SER A 136 -5.97 -7.84 -23.07
C SER A 136 -7.02 -8.74 -23.73
N LYS A 137 -6.98 -10.06 -23.48
CA LYS A 137 -7.98 -11.02 -23.98
C LYS A 137 -9.32 -10.94 -23.24
N VAL A 138 -9.32 -10.51 -21.97
CA VAL A 138 -10.50 -10.58 -21.08
C VAL A 138 -10.99 -9.23 -20.56
N ALA A 139 -10.22 -8.16 -20.75
CA ALA A 139 -10.52 -6.83 -20.24
C ALA A 139 -11.87 -6.31 -20.76
N GLY A 140 -12.07 -6.32 -22.08
CA GLY A 140 -13.28 -5.73 -22.68
C GLY A 140 -13.42 -4.26 -22.28
N ASN A 141 -14.51 -3.92 -21.57
CA ASN A 141 -14.75 -2.59 -21.00
C ASN A 141 -14.38 -2.47 -19.51
N LYS A 142 -13.77 -3.50 -18.90
CA LYS A 142 -13.37 -3.44 -17.49
C LYS A 142 -12.20 -2.46 -17.32
N PRO A 143 -12.18 -1.64 -16.25
CA PRO A 143 -11.00 -0.84 -15.92
C PRO A 143 -9.78 -1.73 -15.66
N VAL A 144 -8.63 -1.31 -16.18
CA VAL A 144 -7.36 -2.03 -16.02
C VAL A 144 -6.31 -1.13 -15.38
N ILE A 145 -5.90 -1.45 -14.16
CA ILE A 145 -4.77 -0.83 -13.48
C ILE A 145 -3.48 -1.18 -14.22
N THR A 146 -2.82 -0.15 -14.71
CA THR A 146 -1.62 -0.22 -15.54
C THR A 146 -0.72 1.00 -15.30
N THR A 147 0.32 1.12 -16.12
CA THR A 147 1.29 2.22 -16.17
C THR A 147 1.17 2.94 -17.51
N GLU A 148 1.78 4.13 -17.64
CA GLU A 148 1.71 4.95 -18.86
C GLU A 148 2.07 4.16 -20.13
N ASP A 149 3.09 3.29 -20.05
CA ASP A 149 3.54 2.46 -21.17
C ASP A 149 2.55 1.34 -21.54
N GLY A 150 1.73 0.87 -20.59
CA GLY A 150 0.72 -0.17 -20.83
C GLY A 150 -0.67 0.36 -21.23
N ALA A 151 -0.91 1.66 -21.08
CA ALA A 151 -2.23 2.27 -21.28
C ALA A 151 -2.86 1.96 -22.64
N HIS A 152 -2.04 1.95 -23.70
CA HIS A 152 -2.48 1.70 -25.07
C HIS A 152 -3.01 0.28 -25.33
N LEU A 153 -2.80 -0.66 -24.41
CA LEU A 153 -3.26 -2.05 -24.54
C LEU A 153 -4.72 -2.24 -24.13
N TYR A 154 -5.32 -1.26 -23.45
CA TYR A 154 -6.62 -1.40 -22.82
C TYR A 154 -7.58 -0.31 -23.25
N LYS A 155 -8.87 -0.67 -23.34
CA LYS A 155 -9.93 0.29 -23.69
C LYS A 155 -10.23 1.27 -22.55
N VAL A 156 -10.06 0.83 -21.30
CA VAL A 156 -10.29 1.62 -20.08
C VAL A 156 -9.06 1.52 -19.18
N PRO A 157 -7.93 2.15 -19.56
CA PRO A 157 -6.72 2.10 -18.75
C PRO A 157 -6.88 2.99 -17.51
N VAL A 158 -6.40 2.49 -16.38
CA VAL A 158 -6.30 3.19 -15.10
C VAL A 158 -4.83 3.32 -14.78
N ILE A 159 -4.26 4.48 -15.09
CA ILE A 159 -2.83 4.72 -15.00
C ILE A 159 -2.45 5.07 -13.56
N LEU A 160 -1.62 4.23 -12.92
CA LEU A 160 -1.03 4.57 -11.61
C LEU A 160 0.20 5.47 -11.74
N GLY A 161 0.88 5.46 -12.88
CA GLY A 161 2.10 6.22 -13.06
C GLY A 161 3.02 5.52 -14.04
N ARG A 162 4.31 5.60 -13.78
CA ARG A 162 5.34 5.14 -14.70
C ARG A 162 6.04 3.89 -14.20
N ARG A 163 6.22 2.93 -15.10
CA ARG A 163 6.95 1.69 -14.85
C ARG A 163 8.43 1.93 -14.52
N ASP A 164 9.04 2.91 -15.18
CA ASP A 164 10.43 3.31 -14.95
C ASP A 164 10.64 4.15 -13.67
N ASN A 165 9.55 4.55 -13.00
CA ASN A 165 9.60 5.31 -11.75
C ASN A 165 8.45 4.91 -10.82
N LEU A 166 8.62 3.79 -10.12
CA LEU A 166 7.61 3.23 -9.22
C LEU A 166 7.26 4.11 -8.01
N HIS A 167 8.04 5.15 -7.71
CA HIS A 167 7.62 6.16 -6.73
C HIS A 167 6.35 6.90 -7.19
N THR A 168 6.15 7.07 -8.50
CA THR A 168 4.92 7.68 -9.03
C THR A 168 3.69 6.79 -8.80
N VAL A 169 3.87 5.48 -8.93
CA VAL A 169 2.85 4.46 -8.64
C VAL A 169 2.52 4.42 -7.15
N ALA A 170 3.54 4.41 -6.29
CA ALA A 170 3.35 4.45 -4.84
C ALA A 170 2.59 5.71 -4.38
N LYS A 171 2.87 6.88 -4.99
CA LYS A 171 2.18 8.14 -4.69
C LYS A 171 0.70 8.13 -5.05
N SER A 172 0.30 7.38 -6.07
CA SER A 172 -1.05 7.47 -6.66
C SER A 172 -1.97 6.32 -6.26
N ILE A 173 -1.43 5.16 -5.86
CA ILE A 173 -2.19 3.91 -5.73
C ILE A 173 -3.46 4.06 -4.88
N TYR A 174 -3.36 4.68 -3.70
CA TYR A 174 -4.51 4.89 -2.82
C TYR A 174 -5.50 5.92 -3.36
N ARG A 175 -5.02 6.97 -4.01
CA ARG A 175 -5.89 7.95 -4.68
C ARG A 175 -6.71 7.28 -5.79
N VAL A 176 -6.06 6.45 -6.60
CA VAL A 176 -6.73 5.72 -7.68
C VAL A 176 -7.74 4.70 -7.13
N PHE A 177 -7.40 3.99 -6.06
CA PHE A 177 -8.36 3.11 -5.39
C PHE A 177 -9.61 3.86 -4.91
N ARG A 178 -9.45 5.06 -4.36
CA ARG A 178 -10.59 5.90 -3.94
C ARG A 178 -11.44 6.35 -5.13
N ILE A 179 -10.81 6.81 -6.20
CA ILE A 179 -11.51 7.16 -7.45
C ILE A 179 -12.30 5.96 -7.99
N LEU A 180 -11.68 4.78 -8.05
CA LEU A 180 -12.35 3.56 -8.49
C LEU A 180 -13.50 3.18 -7.55
N ARG A 181 -13.33 3.31 -6.23
CA ARG A 181 -14.39 3.05 -5.25
C ARG A 181 -15.60 3.95 -5.51
N ASP A 182 -15.38 5.22 -5.80
CA ASP A 182 -16.47 6.17 -6.07
C ASP A 182 -17.15 5.89 -7.43
N LEU A 183 -16.40 5.41 -8.42
CA LEU A 183 -16.95 4.93 -9.70
C LEU A 183 -17.66 3.57 -9.57
N ASN A 184 -17.40 2.83 -8.50
CA ASN A 184 -18.01 1.56 -8.13
C ASN A 184 -18.10 0.51 -9.28
N PRO A 185 -16.98 0.18 -9.96
CA PRO A 185 -16.98 -0.88 -10.95
C PRO A 185 -17.19 -2.24 -10.27
N GLU A 186 -17.80 -3.21 -10.96
CA GLU A 186 -17.93 -4.55 -10.39
C GLU A 186 -16.55 -5.25 -10.28
N VAL A 187 -15.75 -5.15 -11.35
CA VAL A 187 -14.44 -5.82 -11.48
C VAL A 187 -13.42 -4.87 -12.09
N VAL A 188 -12.23 -4.85 -11.50
CA VAL A 188 -11.02 -4.16 -11.98
C VAL A 188 -9.91 -5.19 -12.16
N LEU A 189 -9.16 -5.11 -13.26
CA LEU A 189 -7.99 -5.96 -13.50
C LEU A 189 -6.71 -5.17 -13.18
N ALA A 190 -5.63 -5.83 -12.79
CA ALA A 190 -4.35 -5.18 -12.54
C ALA A 190 -3.17 -5.94 -13.13
N GLU A 191 -2.27 -5.20 -13.78
CA GLU A 191 -0.92 -5.63 -14.10
C GLU A 191 -0.08 -5.82 -12.82
N PRO A 192 0.94 -6.70 -12.84
CA PRO A 192 1.88 -6.85 -11.74
C PRO A 192 2.93 -5.72 -11.74
N PHE A 193 3.59 -5.52 -10.60
CA PHE A 193 4.71 -4.59 -10.37
C PHE A 193 5.86 -5.34 -9.69
N ASN A 194 6.35 -6.37 -10.39
CA ASN A 194 7.26 -7.38 -9.84
C ASN A 194 8.72 -6.92 -9.74
N GLU A 195 8.98 -5.62 -9.81
CA GLU A 195 10.31 -5.05 -9.67
C GLU A 195 10.79 -5.06 -8.20
N PRO A 196 12.11 -5.23 -7.94
CA PRO A 196 12.68 -5.10 -6.61
C PRO A 196 12.42 -3.75 -5.95
N GLY A 197 12.60 -3.70 -4.64
CA GLY A 197 12.41 -2.50 -3.83
C GLY A 197 10.95 -2.08 -3.69
N ILE A 198 10.59 -0.89 -4.14
CA ILE A 198 9.23 -0.34 -3.95
C ILE A 198 8.17 -1.16 -4.70
N GLY A 199 8.54 -1.85 -5.79
CA GLY A 199 7.63 -2.75 -6.49
C GLY A 199 7.05 -3.84 -5.57
N ARG A 200 7.87 -4.41 -4.67
CA ARG A 200 7.40 -5.38 -3.67
C ARG A 200 6.37 -4.79 -2.70
N ALA A 201 6.55 -3.55 -2.26
CA ALA A 201 5.56 -2.86 -1.42
C ALA A 201 4.25 -2.59 -2.19
N ILE A 202 4.33 -2.15 -3.44
CA ILE A 202 3.17 -1.97 -4.33
C ILE A 202 2.42 -3.30 -4.53
N MET A 203 3.16 -4.38 -4.79
CA MET A 203 2.58 -5.73 -4.91
C MET A 203 1.93 -6.20 -3.61
N GLY A 204 2.54 -5.92 -2.46
CA GLY A 204 1.94 -6.19 -1.16
C GLY A 204 0.58 -5.51 -0.98
N ILE A 205 0.46 -4.25 -1.40
CA ILE A 205 -0.80 -3.48 -1.39
C ILE A 205 -1.82 -4.09 -2.37
N LEU A 206 -1.40 -4.38 -3.60
CA LEU A 206 -2.29 -4.97 -4.61
C LEU A 206 -2.79 -6.35 -4.19
N LYS A 207 -1.92 -7.21 -3.66
CA LYS A 207 -2.28 -8.54 -3.12
C LYS A 207 -3.26 -8.40 -1.95
N ALA A 208 -3.00 -7.49 -1.02
CA ALA A 208 -3.88 -7.22 0.12
C ALA A 208 -5.27 -6.70 -0.30
N ALA A 209 -5.34 -5.97 -1.40
CA ALA A 209 -6.57 -5.41 -1.96
C ALA A 209 -7.28 -6.34 -2.96
N SER A 210 -6.61 -7.42 -3.39
CA SER A 210 -7.13 -8.33 -4.41
C SER A 210 -8.21 -9.25 -3.87
N TRP A 211 -9.31 -9.35 -4.62
CA TRP A 211 -10.29 -10.40 -4.42
C TRP A 211 -9.78 -11.76 -4.95
N ARG A 212 -9.03 -11.72 -6.06
CA ARG A 212 -8.37 -12.91 -6.64
C ARG A 212 -7.00 -12.54 -7.19
N VAL A 213 -6.04 -13.43 -7.01
CA VAL A 213 -4.73 -13.38 -7.65
C VAL A 213 -4.63 -14.50 -8.68
N VAL A 214 -4.26 -14.16 -9.92
CA VAL A 214 -4.02 -15.07 -11.02
C VAL A 214 -2.52 -15.24 -11.19
N ASN A 215 -2.02 -16.42 -10.83
CA ASN A 215 -0.62 -16.81 -10.98
C ASN A 215 -0.42 -17.65 -12.25
N GLU A 216 0.84 -17.91 -12.61
CA GLU A 216 1.19 -18.69 -13.82
C GLU A 216 0.55 -20.08 -13.92
N ASN A 217 0.24 -20.71 -12.79
CA ASN A 217 -0.35 -22.06 -12.67
C ASN A 217 -1.88 -22.08 -12.60
N SER A 218 -2.55 -20.93 -12.73
CA SER A 218 -4.01 -20.82 -12.50
C SER A 218 -4.88 -21.35 -13.64
N ARG A 219 -4.30 -22.06 -14.62
CA ARG A 219 -5.01 -22.62 -15.79
C ARG A 219 -5.56 -24.03 -15.60
N SER A 220 -5.61 -24.53 -14.37
CA SER A 220 -6.13 -25.88 -14.07
C SER A 220 -7.28 -25.82 -13.06
N SER A 221 -8.42 -25.25 -13.44
CA SER A 221 -9.74 -25.58 -12.86
C SER A 221 -10.86 -25.16 -13.80
#